data_AF-A0A060CB28-F1
#
_entry.id   AF-A0A060CB28-F1
#
_cell.length_a   1.000
_cell.length_b   1.000
_cell.length_c   1.000
_cell.angle_alpha   90.00
_cell.angle_beta   90.00
_cell.angle_gamma   90.00
#
_symmetry.space_group_name_H-M   'P 1'
#
loop_
_entity.id
_entity.type
_entity.pdbx_description
1 polymer ?
#
loop_
_entity_poly.entity_id
_entity_poly.type
_entity_poly.pdbx_seq_one_letter_code
_entity_poly.pdbx_strand_id
1 'polypeptide(L)'
;MHPRSRGRLRLRSADPATPIAIHANYLGDAEGHDLQRMVVAARLSREILDQPAFAPYRRAPVFPERRLHTDAEYTDFIRRKAETIYHPVGTCRMGRDDDAVVDSELRVYGVHGLRVVDASVMPTLPTGNTNAPTIMLAERASALILGEPGPKPAPDACRGRERT
;
A
#
# COMPACT_ATOMS: atom_id res chain seq x y z
N MET A 1 2.43 6.08 4.64
CA MET A 1 1.69 5.03 3.93
C MET A 1 2.63 3.91 3.49
N HIS A 2 3.46 3.37 4.40
CA HIS A 2 4.37 2.26 4.10
C HIS A 2 4.26 1.21 5.21
N PRO A 3 3.22 0.36 5.18
CA PRO A 3 3.01 -0.63 6.23
C PRO A 3 4.17 -1.64 6.26
N ARG A 4 4.55 -2.07 7.45
CA ARG A 4 5.56 -3.12 7.68
C ARG A 4 4.93 -4.51 7.73
N SER A 5 3.65 -4.61 8.07
CA SER A 5 2.92 -5.87 8.05
C SER A 5 2.95 -6.50 6.66
N ARG A 6 3.10 -7.82 6.61
CA ARG A 6 3.06 -8.60 5.36
C ARG A 6 2.06 -9.73 5.50
N GLY A 7 1.16 -9.80 4.53
CA GLY A 7 0.16 -10.85 4.39
C GLY A 7 0.59 -11.95 3.42
N ARG A 8 -0.32 -12.89 3.17
CA ARG A 8 -0.15 -13.97 2.20
C ARG A 8 -1.49 -14.36 1.59
N LEU A 9 -1.42 -14.81 0.34
CA LEU A 9 -2.50 -15.50 -0.36
C LEU A 9 -2.13 -16.97 -0.48
N ARG A 10 -3.08 -17.89 -0.26
CA ARG A 10 -2.86 -19.33 -0.44
C ARG A 10 -4.06 -19.97 -1.14
N LEU A 11 -3.78 -20.95 -1.99
CA LEU A 11 -4.80 -21.87 -2.48
C LEU A 11 -5.34 -22.70 -1.33
N ARG A 12 -6.65 -22.98 -1.35
CA ARG A 12 -7.29 -23.89 -0.37
C ARG A 12 -7.54 -25.29 -0.93
N SER A 13 -7.52 -25.43 -2.24
CA SER A 13 -7.76 -26.68 -2.96
C SER A 13 -7.06 -26.61 -4.32
N ALA A 14 -7.11 -27.71 -5.08
CA ALA A 14 -6.67 -27.75 -6.48
C ALA A 14 -7.73 -27.24 -7.47
N ASP A 15 -8.97 -27.00 -7.01
CA ASP A 15 -10.05 -26.47 -7.85
C ASP A 15 -9.89 -24.94 -7.98
N PRO A 16 -9.67 -24.40 -9.20
CA PRO A 16 -9.48 -22.97 -9.41
C PRO A 16 -10.73 -22.12 -9.11
N ALA A 17 -11.93 -22.72 -9.03
CA ALA A 17 -13.15 -22.01 -8.66
C ALA A 17 -13.30 -21.82 -7.14
N THR A 18 -12.53 -22.56 -6.34
CA THR A 18 -12.52 -22.40 -4.89
C THR A 18 -11.88 -21.05 -4.52
N PRO A 19 -12.53 -20.19 -3.71
CA PRO A 19 -11.93 -18.92 -3.33
C PRO A 19 -10.58 -19.14 -2.60
N ILE A 20 -9.67 -18.19 -2.75
CA ILE A 20 -8.36 -18.26 -2.09
C ILE A 20 -8.46 -17.92 -0.60
N ALA A 21 -7.51 -18.42 0.20
CA ALA A 21 -7.33 -17.97 1.57
C ALA A 21 -6.54 -16.65 1.57
N ILE A 22 -7.16 -15.59 2.10
CA ILE A 22 -6.55 -14.27 2.26
C ILE A 22 -6.20 -14.07 3.73
N HIS A 23 -4.92 -13.87 4.00
CA HIS A 23 -4.45 -13.47 5.32
C HIS A 23 -3.66 -12.17 5.16
N ALA A 24 -4.31 -11.03 5.42
CA ALA A 24 -3.68 -9.72 5.24
C ALA A 24 -2.64 -9.38 6.33
N ASN A 25 -2.73 -10.01 7.50
CA ASN A 25 -1.87 -9.76 8.66
C ASN A 25 -1.86 -8.28 9.12
N TYR A 26 -3.00 -7.60 9.09
CA TYR A 26 -3.07 -6.19 9.50
C TYR A 26 -2.57 -6.00 10.93
N LEU A 27 -1.72 -4.99 11.14
CA LEU A 27 -1.17 -4.64 12.46
C LEU A 27 -0.38 -5.78 13.12
N GLY A 28 0.14 -6.70 12.32
CA GLY A 28 0.84 -7.91 12.74
C GLY A 28 2.35 -7.86 12.55
N ASP A 29 2.92 -6.68 12.26
CA ASP A 29 4.37 -6.51 12.22
C ASP A 29 5.00 -6.64 13.61
N ALA A 30 6.15 -7.29 13.69
CA ALA A 30 6.75 -7.70 14.97
C ALA A 30 7.12 -6.51 15.88
N GLU A 31 7.45 -5.36 15.29
CA GLU A 31 7.81 -4.14 16.02
C GLU A 31 6.57 -3.31 16.42
N GLY A 32 5.36 -3.69 15.99
CA GLY A 32 4.14 -2.93 16.23
C GLY A 32 4.12 -1.56 15.55
N HIS A 33 4.96 -1.34 14.54
CA HIS A 33 5.11 -0.09 13.81
C HIS A 33 3.78 0.39 13.22
N ASP A 34 3.03 -0.50 12.58
CA ASP A 34 1.81 -0.12 11.87
C ASP A 34 0.74 0.35 12.86
N LEU A 35 0.60 -0.35 13.99
CA LEU A 35 -0.30 0.04 15.07
C LEU A 35 0.09 1.40 15.66
N GLN A 36 1.37 1.61 15.95
CA GLN A 36 1.84 2.89 16.49
C GLN A 36 1.57 4.05 15.53
N ARG A 37 1.77 3.84 14.22
CA ARG A 37 1.44 4.85 13.20
C ARG A 37 -0.05 5.17 13.16
N MET A 38 -0.92 4.16 13.32
CA MET A 38 -2.36 4.38 13.42
C MET A 38 -2.76 5.14 14.69
N VAL A 39 -2.14 4.87 15.84
CA VAL A 39 -2.39 5.63 17.08
C VAL A 39 -2.02 7.10 16.91
N VAL A 40 -0.84 7.39 16.35
CA VAL A 40 -0.40 8.76 16.06
C VAL A 40 -1.37 9.46 15.10
N ALA A 41 -1.77 8.77 14.02
CA ALA A 41 -2.72 9.32 13.05
C ALA A 41 -4.10 9.61 13.67
N ALA A 42 -4.62 8.73 14.53
CA ALA A 42 -5.89 8.93 15.22
C ALA A 42 -5.86 10.13 16.18
N ARG A 43 -4.77 10.29 16.94
CA ARG A 43 -4.55 11.46 17.81
C ARG A 43 -4.49 12.76 16.99
N LEU A 44 -3.69 12.76 15.92
CA LEU A 44 -3.56 13.93 15.04
C LEU A 44 -4.88 14.28 14.34
N SER A 45 -5.65 13.28 13.89
CA SER A 45 -6.97 13.51 13.29
C SER A 45 -7.90 14.23 14.27
N ARG A 46 -7.89 13.83 15.55
CA ARG A 46 -8.65 14.53 16.59
C ARG A 46 -8.15 15.95 16.81
N GLU A 47 -6.84 16.16 16.90
CA GLU A 47 -6.24 17.48 17.09
C GLU A 47 -6.60 18.44 15.94
N ILE A 48 -6.57 17.97 14.69
CA ILE A 48 -6.99 18.73 13.51
C ILE A 48 -8.48 19.10 13.62
N LEU A 49 -9.35 18.15 13.96
CA LEU A 49 -10.78 18.42 14.10
C LEU A 49 -11.13 19.31 15.30
N ASP A 50 -10.28 19.34 16.33
CA ASP A 50 -10.45 20.19 17.51
C ASP A 50 -10.04 21.66 17.25
N GLN A 51 -9.44 21.97 16.09
CA GLN A 51 -9.01 23.34 15.75
C GLN A 51 -10.21 24.32 15.66
N PRO A 52 -10.04 25.61 16.01
CA PRO A 52 -11.11 26.61 15.99
C PRO A 52 -11.81 26.75 14.63
N ALA A 53 -11.08 26.55 13.52
CA ALA A 53 -11.63 26.61 12.16
C ALA A 53 -12.74 25.57 11.90
N PHE A 54 -12.73 24.44 12.63
CA PHE A 54 -13.77 23.42 12.53
C PHE A 54 -14.92 23.62 13.52
N ALA A 55 -14.84 24.56 14.46
CA ALA A 55 -15.85 24.76 15.50
C ALA A 55 -17.30 24.96 14.97
N PRO A 56 -17.54 25.70 13.87
CA PRO A 56 -18.89 25.85 13.32
C PRO A 56 -19.46 24.57 12.68
N TYR A 57 -18.60 23.63 12.31
CA TYR A 57 -18.97 22.42 11.55
C TYR A 57 -18.94 21.15 12.41
N ARG A 58 -18.13 21.14 13.48
CA ARG A 58 -17.94 19.97 14.35
C ARG A 58 -19.16 19.75 15.23
N ARG A 59 -19.78 18.57 15.09
CA ARG A 59 -20.84 18.07 15.96
C ARG A 59 -20.29 17.00 16.91
N ALA A 60 -21.19 16.26 17.56
CA ALA A 60 -20.82 15.11 18.38
C ALA A 60 -19.94 14.11 17.59
N PRO A 61 -18.89 13.55 18.19
CA PRO A 61 -18.07 12.53 17.56
C PRO A 61 -18.90 11.32 17.12
N VAL A 62 -18.68 10.84 15.90
CA VAL A 62 -19.28 9.59 15.41
C VAL A 62 -18.43 8.39 15.81
N PHE A 63 -17.11 8.44 15.53
CA PHE A 63 -16.18 7.41 15.94
C PHE A 63 -14.84 7.99 16.40
N PRO A 64 -14.28 7.48 17.51
CA PRO A 64 -15.04 6.88 18.62
C PRO A 64 -16.09 7.89 19.15
N GLU A 65 -17.20 7.38 19.69
CA GLU A 65 -18.34 8.16 20.23
C GLU A 65 -17.94 9.00 21.45
N ARG A 66 -16.80 8.68 22.06
CA ARG A 66 -16.19 9.39 23.19
C ARG A 66 -14.73 9.74 22.91
N ARG A 67 -14.18 10.65 23.71
CA ARG A 67 -12.74 10.92 23.69
C ARG A 67 -11.98 9.74 24.29
N LEU A 68 -10.87 9.38 23.65
CA LEU A 68 -9.92 8.39 24.15
C LEU A 68 -8.73 9.15 24.74
N HIS A 69 -8.19 8.65 25.85
CA HIS A 69 -7.16 9.32 26.63
C HIS A 69 -5.85 8.52 26.67
N THR A 70 -5.94 7.19 26.65
CA THR A 70 -4.78 6.29 26.79
C THR A 70 -4.44 5.57 25.49
N ASP A 71 -3.18 5.18 25.32
CA ASP A 71 -2.75 4.38 24.15
C ASP A 71 -3.43 3.02 24.07
N ALA A 72 -3.80 2.44 25.22
CA ALA A 72 -4.57 1.20 25.30
C ALA A 72 -5.97 1.38 24.68
N GLU A 73 -6.65 2.49 24.98
CA GLU A 73 -7.96 2.79 24.40
C GLU A 73 -7.87 3.02 22.88
N TYR A 74 -6.86 3.77 22.43
CA TYR A 74 -6.64 3.94 20.99
C TYR A 74 -6.35 2.61 20.30
N THR A 75 -5.53 1.77 20.92
CA THR A 75 -5.18 0.45 20.39
C THR A 75 -6.40 -0.45 20.26
N ASP A 76 -7.25 -0.55 21.29
CA ASP A 76 -8.48 -1.36 21.23
C ASP A 76 -9.43 -0.84 20.14
N PHE A 77 -9.63 0.48 20.06
CA PHE A 77 -10.44 1.09 19.01
C PHE A 77 -9.91 0.77 17.61
N ILE A 78 -8.60 0.97 17.38
CA ILE A 78 -7.95 0.71 16.09
C ILE A 78 -8.08 -0.77 15.71
N ARG A 79 -7.83 -1.70 16.65
CA ARG A 79 -7.95 -3.14 16.36
C ARG A 79 -9.37 -3.56 15.98
N ARG A 80 -10.40 -2.89 16.51
CA ARG A 80 -11.81 -3.18 16.21
C ARG A 80 -12.31 -2.52 14.92
N LYS A 81 -11.75 -1.37 14.55
CA LYS A 81 -12.30 -0.50 13.50
C LYS A 81 -11.40 -0.29 12.29
N ALA A 82 -10.12 -0.65 12.36
CA ALA A 82 -9.22 -0.49 11.23
C ALA A 82 -9.74 -1.29 10.03
N GLU A 83 -9.76 -0.62 8.89
CA GLU A 83 -10.21 -1.14 7.61
C GLU A 83 -9.11 -0.92 6.56
N THR A 84 -9.17 -1.71 5.49
CA THR A 84 -8.33 -1.51 4.31
C THR A 84 -8.88 -0.43 3.40
N ILE A 85 -8.00 0.38 2.81
CA ILE A 85 -8.36 1.28 1.70
C ILE A 85 -8.35 0.58 0.34
N TYR A 86 -8.40 -0.76 0.31
CA TYR A 86 -8.53 -1.58 -0.90
C TYR A 86 -7.35 -1.49 -1.88
N HIS A 87 -6.12 -1.40 -1.36
CA HIS A 87 -4.89 -1.33 -2.17
C HIS A 87 -3.92 -2.52 -1.92
N PRO A 88 -4.33 -3.78 -2.12
CA PRO A 88 -3.41 -4.92 -2.03
C PRO A 88 -2.40 -4.90 -3.19
N VAL A 89 -1.12 -5.19 -2.89
CA VAL A 89 -0.02 -5.23 -3.87
C VAL A 89 1.00 -6.32 -3.48
N GLY A 90 1.93 -6.62 -4.39
CA GLY A 90 3.18 -7.33 -4.05
C GLY A 90 3.12 -8.86 -3.97
N THR A 91 2.01 -9.49 -4.36
CA THR A 91 1.87 -10.96 -4.31
C THR A 91 2.62 -11.70 -5.41
N CYS A 92 3.01 -11.02 -6.49
CA CYS A 92 3.91 -11.52 -7.54
C CYS A 92 5.05 -10.52 -7.76
N ARG A 93 5.68 -10.10 -6.66
CA ARG A 93 6.63 -8.99 -6.61
C ARG A 93 7.74 -9.09 -7.67
N MET A 94 7.99 -7.96 -8.32
CA MET A 94 9.17 -7.70 -9.14
C MET A 94 10.43 -7.57 -8.28
N GLY A 95 11.53 -8.19 -8.69
CA GLY A 95 12.80 -8.12 -7.97
C GLY A 95 13.95 -8.84 -8.67
N ARG A 96 15.09 -8.94 -7.98
CA ARG A 96 16.28 -9.70 -8.44
C ARG A 96 16.77 -10.69 -7.36
N ASP A 97 16.00 -10.83 -6.29
CA ASP A 97 16.26 -11.70 -5.15
C ASP A 97 15.44 -13.00 -5.28
N ASP A 98 15.74 -14.00 -4.45
CA ASP A 98 15.12 -15.33 -4.53
C ASP A 98 13.62 -15.32 -4.21
N ASP A 99 13.11 -14.27 -3.56
CA ASP A 99 11.69 -14.09 -3.24
C ASP A 99 10.93 -13.34 -4.35
N ALA A 100 11.59 -12.98 -5.46
CA ALA A 100 10.96 -12.31 -6.58
C ALA A 100 10.22 -13.31 -7.49
N VAL A 101 9.05 -12.91 -7.98
CA VAL A 101 8.23 -13.73 -8.91
C VAL A 101 8.46 -13.30 -10.36
N VAL A 102 8.70 -12.01 -10.59
CA VAL A 102 8.98 -11.47 -11.92
C VAL A 102 10.27 -10.63 -11.95
N ASP A 103 10.90 -10.59 -13.12
CA ASP A 103 12.06 -9.72 -13.36
C ASP A 103 11.67 -8.25 -13.64
N SER A 104 12.66 -7.39 -13.89
CA SER A 104 12.45 -5.97 -14.21
C SER A 104 11.69 -5.71 -15.51
N GLU A 105 11.51 -6.73 -16.34
CA GLU A 105 10.71 -6.69 -17.57
C GLU A 105 9.36 -7.40 -17.40
N LEU A 106 8.98 -7.69 -16.15
CA LEU A 106 7.72 -8.33 -15.74
C LEU A 106 7.57 -9.79 -16.19
N ARG A 107 8.67 -10.45 -16.56
CA ARG A 107 8.67 -11.86 -16.98
C ARG A 107 8.70 -12.76 -15.77
N VAL A 108 7.89 -13.81 -15.78
CA VAL A 108 7.83 -14.79 -14.70
C VAL A 108 9.11 -15.63 -14.70
N TYR A 109 9.76 -15.71 -13.55
CA TYR A 109 10.96 -16.56 -13.41
C TYR A 109 10.61 -18.04 -13.65
N GLY A 110 11.44 -18.71 -14.44
CA GLY A 110 11.27 -20.14 -14.76
C GLY A 110 10.21 -20.47 -15.80
N VAL A 111 9.47 -19.49 -16.35
CA VAL A 111 8.43 -19.71 -17.35
C VAL A 111 8.66 -18.83 -18.58
N HIS A 112 8.86 -19.45 -19.74
CA HIS A 112 9.02 -18.72 -20.99
C HIS A 112 7.68 -18.20 -21.53
N GLY A 113 7.66 -16.98 -22.06
CA GLY A 113 6.48 -16.41 -22.72
C GLY A 113 5.36 -15.96 -21.77
N LEU A 114 5.61 -15.87 -20.47
CA LEU A 114 4.63 -15.44 -19.47
C LEU A 114 5.07 -14.17 -18.73
N ARG A 115 4.16 -13.21 -18.58
CA ARG A 115 4.34 -11.98 -17.79
C ARG A 115 3.17 -11.77 -16.83
N VAL A 116 3.40 -11.02 -15.75
CA VAL A 116 2.34 -10.51 -14.85
C VAL A 116 2.29 -9.00 -14.95
N VAL A 117 1.11 -8.44 -15.20
CA VAL A 117 0.92 -6.99 -15.44
C VAL A 117 -0.28 -6.50 -14.64
N ASP A 118 -0.08 -6.31 -13.34
CA ASP A 118 -1.07 -5.75 -12.42
C ASP A 118 -0.39 -5.19 -11.16
N ALA A 119 -1.16 -4.86 -10.13
CA ALA A 119 -0.61 -4.32 -8.87
C ALA A 119 0.20 -5.34 -8.05
N SER A 120 0.08 -6.64 -8.34
CA SER A 120 0.78 -7.71 -7.62
C SER A 120 2.30 -7.65 -7.82
N VAL A 121 2.78 -7.05 -8.90
CA VAL A 121 4.22 -6.96 -9.18
C VAL A 121 4.91 -5.80 -8.46
N MET A 122 4.15 -4.86 -7.88
CA MET A 122 4.74 -3.74 -7.17
C MET A 122 5.54 -4.24 -5.96
N PRO A 123 6.85 -3.93 -5.85
CA PRO A 123 7.67 -4.44 -4.75
C PRO A 123 7.33 -3.85 -3.39
N THR A 124 6.81 -2.63 -3.40
CA THR A 124 6.37 -1.91 -2.21
C THR A 124 5.13 -1.10 -2.55
N LEU A 125 4.25 -0.89 -1.57
CA LEU A 125 3.09 -0.02 -1.73
C LEU A 125 3.54 1.42 -2.02
N PRO A 126 3.11 2.03 -3.14
CA PRO A 126 3.41 3.43 -3.43
C PRO A 126 2.67 4.36 -2.47
N THR A 127 3.19 5.57 -2.29
CA THR A 127 2.46 6.62 -1.59
C THR A 127 1.34 7.15 -2.48
N GLY A 128 0.10 6.92 -2.08
CA GLY A 128 -1.10 7.36 -2.78
C GLY A 128 -2.00 6.18 -3.14
N ASN A 129 -2.92 6.41 -4.07
CA ASN A 129 -3.83 5.38 -4.56
C ASN A 129 -3.14 4.55 -5.64
N THR A 130 -3.36 3.23 -5.64
CA THR A 130 -2.62 2.30 -6.53
C THR A 130 -3.10 2.30 -7.97
N ASN A 131 -4.29 2.86 -8.25
CA ASN A 131 -4.88 2.85 -9.59
C ASN A 131 -3.95 3.48 -10.66
N ALA A 132 -3.50 4.72 -10.45
CA ALA A 132 -2.64 5.40 -11.41
C ALA A 132 -1.27 4.69 -11.60
N PRO A 133 -0.57 4.25 -10.54
CA PRO A 133 0.60 3.39 -10.67
C PRO A 133 0.35 2.09 -11.45
N THR A 134 -0.80 1.43 -11.26
CA THR A 134 -1.14 0.21 -12.01
C THR A 134 -1.35 0.48 -13.49
N ILE A 135 -2.04 1.57 -13.85
CA ILE A 135 -2.22 1.98 -15.25
C ILE A 135 -0.86 2.28 -15.90
N MET A 136 -0.01 3.07 -15.23
CA MET A 136 1.33 3.38 -15.73
C MET A 136 2.20 2.13 -15.92
N LEU A 137 2.10 1.17 -15.00
CA LEU A 137 2.77 -0.12 -15.11
C LEU A 137 2.31 -0.90 -16.34
N ALA A 138 1.00 -0.91 -16.62
CA ALA A 138 0.44 -1.56 -17.81
C ALA A 138 0.94 -0.89 -19.11
N GLU A 139 0.96 0.45 -19.16
CA GLU A 139 1.54 1.20 -20.29
C GLU A 139 3.01 0.83 -20.51
N ARG A 140 3.79 0.77 -19.42
CA ARG A 140 5.20 0.36 -19.51
C ARG A 140 5.36 -1.07 -19.99
N ALA A 141 4.51 -1.98 -19.53
CA ALA A 141 4.52 -3.38 -19.96
C ALA A 141 4.21 -3.51 -21.46
N SER A 142 3.24 -2.75 -21.96
CA SER A 142 2.88 -2.69 -23.38
C SER A 142 4.07 -2.31 -24.25
N ALA A 143 4.76 -1.21 -23.91
CA ALA A 143 5.98 -0.78 -24.61
C ALA A 143 7.08 -1.86 -24.59
N LEU A 144 7.28 -2.54 -23.45
CA LEU A 144 8.25 -3.64 -23.33
C LEU A 144 7.87 -4.90 -24.14
N ILE A 145 6.59 -5.10 -24.44
CA ILE A 145 6.10 -6.20 -25.28
C ILE A 145 6.29 -5.85 -26.76
N LEU A 146 6.05 -4.59 -27.13
CA LEU A 146 6.24 -4.10 -28.50
C LEU A 146 7.72 -3.85 -28.87
N GLY A 147 8.64 -3.90 -27.90
CA GLY A 147 10.06 -3.61 -28.12
C GLY A 147 10.36 -2.11 -28.23
N GLU A 148 9.48 -1.27 -27.74
CA GLU A 148 9.64 0.18 -27.79
C GLU A 148 10.60 0.68 -26.71
N PRO A 149 11.41 1.71 -27.01
CA PRO A 149 12.23 2.37 -26.00
C PRO A 149 11.33 2.95 -24.91
N GLY A 150 11.73 2.78 -23.64
CA GLY A 150 10.98 3.33 -22.52
C GLY A 150 10.89 4.85 -22.55
N PRO A 151 9.97 5.45 -21.76
CA PRO A 151 9.89 6.90 -21.65
C PRO A 151 11.28 7.45 -21.28
N LYS A 152 11.74 8.44 -22.06
CA LYS A 152 13.01 9.11 -21.77
C LYS A 152 12.93 9.69 -20.35
N PRO A 153 14.00 9.57 -19.53
CA PRO A 153 14.00 10.18 -18.21
C PRO A 153 13.69 11.68 -18.35
N ALA A 154 12.87 12.20 -17.42
CA ALA A 154 12.58 13.63 -17.40
C ALA A 154 13.90 14.40 -17.27
N PRO A 155 14.07 15.53 -17.98
CA PRO A 155 15.24 16.37 -17.81
C PRO A 155 15.37 16.79 -16.34
N ASP A 156 16.61 16.78 -15.85
CA ASP A 156 17.01 16.98 -14.45
C ASP A 156 16.51 18.34 -13.91
N ALA A 157 15.28 18.41 -13.39
CA ALA A 157 14.61 19.66 -13.03
C ALA A 157 15.00 20.20 -11.64
N CYS A 158 16.06 19.68 -11.01
CA CYS A 158 16.49 20.05 -9.66
C CYS A 158 18.00 20.20 -9.53
N ARG A 159 18.60 21.11 -10.30
CA ARG A 159 19.87 21.76 -9.95
C ARG A 159 19.70 23.27 -10.09
N GLY A 160 19.24 23.92 -9.03
CA GLY A 160 19.05 25.38 -9.08
C GLY A 160 18.24 25.96 -7.95
N ARG A 161 18.57 25.66 -6.69
CA ARG A 161 18.31 26.53 -5.53
C ARG A 161 19.43 26.33 -4.50
N GLU A 162 20.62 26.80 -4.84
CA GLU A 162 21.59 27.19 -3.82
C GLU A 162 20.99 28.38 -3.08
N ARG A 163 20.83 28.25 -1.77
CA ARG A 163 20.38 29.33 -0.89
C ARG A 163 21.56 30.24 -0.64
N THR A 164 21.51 31.47 -1.17
CA THR A 164 22.21 32.61 -0.59
C THR A 164 21.47 33.10 0.64
#